data_AF-A0AAW9NNV3-F1
#
_entry.id   AF-A0AAW9NNV3-F1
#
_cell.length_a   1.000
_cell.length_b   1.000
_cell.length_c   1.000
_cell.angle_alpha   90.00
_cell.angle_beta   90.00
_cell.angle_gamma   90.00
#
_symmetry.space_group_name_H-M   'P 1'
#
loop_
_entity.id
_entity.type
_entity.pdbx_description
1 polymer ?
#
loop_
_entity_poly.entity_id
_entity_poly.type
_entity_poly.pdbx_seq_one_letter_code
_entity_poly.pdbx_strand_id
1 'polypeptide(L)' 'MNVIFALTGTGEQLLEMVSTDVAGLLAAVQGESVTFPFGNYQYDFHALDHYEENGAYRQELVIYLK' A
#
# COMPACT_ATOMS: atom_id res chain seq x y z
N MET A 1 -7.43 1.26 8.66
CA MET A 1 -6.81 0.04 8.13
C MET A 1 -5.38 0.38 7.73
N ASN A 2 -4.43 -0.52 7.96
CA ASN A 2 -3.04 -0.28 7.56
C ASN A 2 -2.92 -0.35 6.04
N VAL A 3 -2.18 0.59 5.47
CA VAL A 3 -1.86 0.63 4.04
C VAL A 3 -0.35 0.78 3.90
N ILE A 4 0.25 -0.13 3.16
CA ILE A 4 1.69 -0.19 2.90
C ILE A 4 1.91 0.02 1.41
N PHE A 5 2.84 0.92 1.05
CA PHE A 5 3.33 1.06 -0.32
C PHE A 5 4.67 0.35 -0.42
N ALA A 6 4.83 -0.53 -1.41
CA ALA A 6 6.06 -1.29 -1.61
C ALA A 6 6.49 -1.32 -3.08
N LEU A 7 7.79 -1.46 -3.33
CA LEU A 7 8.31 -1.67 -4.67
C LEU A 7 8.05 -3.10 -5.14
N THR A 8 7.52 -3.25 -6.34
CA THR A 8 7.20 -4.56 -6.94
C THR A 8 8.43 -5.45 -7.09
N GLY A 9 9.56 -4.88 -7.51
CA GLY A 9 10.77 -5.64 -7.80
C GLY A 9 11.56 -6.12 -6.58
N THR A 10 11.46 -5.40 -5.46
CA THR A 10 12.31 -5.63 -4.27
C THR A 10 11.52 -5.96 -3.01
N GLY A 11 10.23 -5.63 -2.97
CA GLY A 11 9.43 -5.65 -1.75
C GLY A 11 9.79 -4.53 -0.76
N GLU A 12 10.64 -3.58 -1.16
CA GLU A 12 11.04 -2.47 -0.30
C GLU A 12 9.82 -1.60 0.04
N GLN A 13 9.57 -1.43 1.34
CA GLN A 13 8.51 -0.57 1.85
C GLN A 13 8.89 0.91 1.72
N LEU A 14 8.07 1.66 1.01
CA LEU A 14 8.23 3.09 0.78
C LEU A 14 7.54 3.94 1.85
N LEU A 15 6.34 3.53 2.25
CA LEU A 15 5.50 4.24 3.21
C LEU A 15 4.55 3.25 3.87
N GLU A 16 4.31 3.45 5.16
CA GLU A 16 3.20 2.85 5.89
C GLU A 16 2.33 3.95 6.47
N MET A 17 1.02 3.78 6.35
CA MET A 17 0.04 4.72 6.86
C MET A 17 -1.23 4.02 7.30
N VAL A 18 -2.06 4.75 8.04
CA VAL A 18 -3.42 4.33 8.37
C VAL A 18 -4.41 5.18 7.58
N SER A 19 -5.30 4.52 6.84
CA SER A 19 -6.42 5.19 6.18
C SER A 19 -7.76 4.64 6.66
N THR A 20 -8.76 5.53 6.77
CA THR A 20 -10.17 5.17 6.94
C THR A 20 -10.88 5.04 5.59
N ASP A 21 -10.35 5.66 4.53
CA ASP A 21 -10.84 5.54 3.15
C ASP A 21 -9.82 4.78 2.30
N VAL A 22 -9.89 3.46 2.37
CA VAL A 22 -8.99 2.56 1.63
C VAL A 22 -9.40 2.46 0.16
N ALA A 23 -10.71 2.49 -0.11
CA ALA A 23 -11.24 2.38 -1.46
C ALA A 23 -10.90 3.63 -2.30
N GLY A 24 -11.10 4.83 -1.74
CA GLY A 24 -10.73 6.08 -2.41
C GLY A 24 -9.22 6.19 -2.62
N LEU A 25 -8.41 5.80 -1.63
CA LEU A 25 -6.96 5.78 -1.76
C LEU A 25 -6.51 4.83 -2.89
N LEU A 26 -7.02 3.60 -2.91
CA LEU A 26 -6.68 2.62 -3.94
C LEU A 26 -7.12 3.10 -5.33
N ALA A 27 -8.30 3.70 -5.46
CA ALA A 27 -8.78 4.26 -6.72
C ALA A 27 -7.89 5.42 -7.21
N ALA A 28 -7.45 6.29 -6.32
CA ALA A 28 -6.54 7.39 -6.66
C ALA A 28 -5.17 6.86 -7.13
N VAL A 29 -4.63 5.88 -6.41
CA VAL A 29 -3.34 5.24 -6.74
C VAL A 29 -3.40 4.48 -8.07
N GLN A 30 -4.52 3.85 -8.42
CA GLN A 30 -4.71 3.15 -9.69
C GLN A 30 -4.87 4.10 -10.89
N GLY A 31 -5.32 5.34 -10.66
CA GLY A 31 -5.61 6.31 -11.72
C GLY A 31 -4.44 7.20 -12.11
N GLU A 32 -3.56 7.56 -11.17
CA GLU A 32 -2.48 8.52 -11.37
C GLU A 32 -1.12 8.01 -10.92
N SER A 33 -0.05 8.75 -11.25
CA SER A 33 1.29 8.48 -10.72
C SER A 33 1.35 8.77 -9.22
N VAL A 34 1.97 7.88 -8.45
CA VAL A 34 2.23 8.10 -7.03
C VAL A 34 3.61 8.75 -6.86
N THR A 35 3.62 9.97 -6.35
CA THR A 35 4.86 10.74 -6.12
C THR A 35 5.28 10.67 -4.66
N PHE A 36 6.53 10.28 -4.42
CA PHE A 36 7.23 10.41 -3.15
C PHE A 36 8.40 11.39 -3.30
N PRO A 37 8.98 11.91 -2.21
CA PRO A 37 10.16 12.79 -2.27
C PRO A 37 11.37 12.18 -3.00
N PHE A 38 11.41 10.85 -3.14
CA PHE A 38 12.51 10.08 -3.72
C PHE A 38 12.17 9.44 -5.08
N GLY A 39 10.97 9.66 -5.63
CA GLY A 39 10.62 9.09 -6.94
C GLY A 39 9.15 9.21 -7.33
N ASN A 40 8.87 8.95 -8.60
CA ASN A 40 7.52 8.81 -9.13
C ASN A 40 7.32 7.37 -9.55
N TYR A 41 6.19 6.80 -9.17
CA TYR A 41 5.88 5.39 -9.41
C TYR A 41 4.49 5.24 -10.01
N GLN A 42 4.25 4.10 -10.63
CA GLN A 42 2.96 3.70 -11.13
C GLN A 42 2.42 2.53 -10.33
N TYR A 43 1.10 2.47 -10.17
CA TYR A 43 0.46 1.29 -9.62
C TYR A 43 0.78 0.05 -10.46
N ASP A 44 1.00 -1.08 -9.79
CA ASP A 44 1.12 -2.38 -10.43
C ASP A 44 0.02 -3.34 -9.96
N PHE A 45 0.00 -3.70 -8.68
CA PHE A 45 -1.06 -4.50 -8.07
C PHE A 45 -1.21 -4.20 -6.58
N HIS A 46 -2.19 -4.82 -5.93
CA HIS A 46 -2.33 -4.78 -4.48
C HIS A 46 -2.69 -6.15 -3.91
N ALA A 47 -2.39 -6.35 -2.63
CA ALA A 47 -2.75 -7.53 -1.86
C ALA A 47 -3.44 -7.11 -0.57
N LEU A 48 -4.40 -7.92 -0.13
CA LEU A 48 -5.10 -7.75 1.14
C LEU A 48 -4.68 -8.86 2.08
N ASP A 49 -3.84 -8.51 3.05
CA ASP A 49 -3.26 -9.47 3.98
C ASP A 49 -3.97 -9.42 5.33
N HIS A 50 -4.06 -10.60 5.93
CA HIS A 50 -4.68 -10.81 7.24
C HIS A 50 -3.75 -11.69 8.07
N TYR A 51 -3.43 -11.23 9.27
CA TYR A 51 -2.53 -11.96 10.17
C TYR A 51 -2.91 -11.71 11.62
N GLU A 52 -2.51 -12.61 12.50
CA GLU A 52 -2.63 -12.43 13.94
C GLU A 52 -1.32 -11.86 14.47
N GLU A 53 -1.41 -10.77 15.22
CA GLU A 53 -0.27 -10.15 15.89
C GLU A 53 -0.66 -9.79 17.32
N ASN A 54 0.10 -10.31 18.29
CA ASN A 54 -0.13 -10.09 19.73
C ASN A 54 -1.56 -10.42 20.18
N GLY A 55 -2.18 -11.47 19.62
CA GLY A 55 -3.55 -11.88 19.94
C GLY A 55 -4.64 -11.01 19.31
N ALA A 56 -4.29 -10.09 18.42
CA ALA A 56 -5.22 -9.27 17.66
C ALA A 56 -5.18 -9.63 16.16
N TYR A 57 -6.34 -9.81 15.55
CA TYR A 57 -6.45 -9.92 14.10
C TYR A 57 -6.19 -8.56 13.45
N ARG A 58 -5.18 -8.53 12.58
CA ARG A 58 -4.80 -7.37 11.78
C ARG A 58 -5.18 -7.60 10.32
N GLN A 59 -5.44 -6.50 9.65
CA GLN A 59 -5.72 -6.46 8.23
C GLN A 59 -4.97 -5.27 7.61
N GLU A 60 -4.29 -5.52 6.51
CA GLU A 60 -3.50 -4.54 5.79
C GLU A 60 -3.71 -4.61 4.28
N LEU A 61 -3.64 -3.46 3.63
CA LEU A 61 -3.59 -3.35 2.18
C LEU A 61 -2.15 -3.06 1.79
N VAL A 62 -1.52 -3.94 1.03
CA VAL A 62 -0.22 -3.68 0.44
C VAL A 62 -0.42 -3.28 -1.01
N ILE A 63 0.04 -2.09 -1.39
CA ILE A 63 -0.01 -1.55 -2.74
C ILE A 63 1.41 -1.61 -3.32
N TYR A 64 1.56 -2.39 -4.39
CA TYR A 64 2.81 -2.56 -5.11
C TYR A 64 2.93 -1.56 -6.27
N LEU A 65 4.08 -0.90 -6.33
CA LEU A 65 4.40 0.16 -7.27
C LEU A 65 5.60 -0.21 -8.16
N LYS A 66 5.67 0.35 -9.36
CA LYS A 66 6.76 0.18 -10.34
C LYS A 66 7.35 1.51 -10.79
#